data_AF-M1A877-F1
#
_entry.id   AF-M1A877-F1
#
_cell.length_a   1.000
_cell.length_b   1.000
_cell.length_c   1.000
_cell.angle_alpha   90.00
_cell.angle_beta   90.00
_cell.angle_gamma   90.00
#
_symmetry.space_group_name_H-M   'P 1'
#
loop_
_entity.id
_entity.type
_entity.pdbx_description
1 polymer ?
#
loop_
_entity_poly.entity_id
_entity_poly.type
_entity_poly.pdbx_seq_one_letter_code
_entity_poly.pdbx_strand_id
1 'polypeptide(L)'
;MEESWWNEVKDALFDYLDSESEEYSLATMQLSFDNLPHCLKPCLLYMGMFSEDARIPASKLISLWIAEGFVENTESGRLMEEEAEGYLMDLISSNVVIVSKKGYNGKVKCCQVHDVVHHFCLEKSREEKFMLAVKGQYIQFQPLDWKGS
;
A
#
# COMPACT_ATOMS: atom_id res chain seq x y z
N MET A 1 -33.54 26.13 8.57
CA MET A 1 -33.69 26.34 7.11
C MET A 1 -32.36 26.24 6.38
N GLU A 2 -31.22 26.51 7.03
CA GLU A 2 -29.89 26.44 6.41
C GLU A 2 -29.32 25.00 6.22
N GLU A 3 -29.66 24.04 7.09
CA GLU A 3 -29.16 22.66 6.96
C GLU A 3 -29.66 21.92 5.70
N SER A 4 -30.85 22.27 5.19
CA SER A 4 -31.43 21.62 3.99
C SER A 4 -30.63 21.94 2.74
N TRP A 5 -30.25 23.20 2.58
CA TRP A 5 -29.52 23.68 1.41
C TRP A 5 -28.08 23.16 1.39
N TRP A 6 -27.43 23.10 2.55
CA TRP A 6 -26.08 22.51 2.65
C TRP A 6 -26.08 21.01 2.36
N ASN A 7 -27.14 20.28 2.70
CA ASN A 7 -27.26 18.87 2.30
C ASN A 7 -27.46 18.72 0.79
N GLU A 8 -28.25 19.56 0.15
CA GLU A 8 -28.39 19.55 -1.33
C GLU A 8 -27.08 19.87 -2.05
N VAL A 9 -26.32 20.86 -1.56
CA VAL A 9 -25.00 21.22 -2.12
C VAL A 9 -24.01 20.08 -1.91
N LYS A 10 -24.01 19.47 -0.72
CA LYS A 10 -23.16 18.33 -0.39
C LYS A 10 -23.48 17.14 -1.30
N ASP A 11 -24.75 16.79 -1.45
CA ASP A 11 -25.18 15.65 -2.25
C ASP A 11 -24.90 15.88 -3.75
N ALA A 12 -25.12 17.10 -4.26
CA ALA A 12 -24.76 17.44 -5.65
C ALA A 12 -23.24 17.46 -5.90
N LEU A 13 -22.46 17.84 -4.89
CA LEU A 13 -20.99 17.79 -4.95
C LEU A 13 -20.50 16.34 -4.91
N PHE A 14 -21.09 15.49 -4.07
CA PHE A 14 -20.79 14.05 -4.03
C PHE A 14 -21.16 13.36 -5.35
N ASP A 15 -22.34 13.63 -5.92
CA ASP A 15 -22.74 13.04 -7.22
C ASP A 15 -21.80 13.46 -8.37
N TYR A 16 -21.33 14.71 -8.37
CA TYR A 16 -20.38 15.22 -9.37
C TYR A 16 -18.97 14.64 -9.17
N LEU A 17 -18.53 14.54 -7.91
CA LEU A 17 -17.23 13.96 -7.56
C LEU A 17 -17.24 12.43 -7.75
N ASP A 18 -18.29 11.70 -7.43
CA ASP A 18 -18.27 10.23 -7.49
C ASP A 18 -18.02 9.71 -8.92
N SER A 19 -18.53 10.39 -9.97
CA SER A 19 -18.31 9.93 -11.35
C SER A 19 -17.01 10.41 -12.01
N GLU A 20 -16.56 11.64 -11.73
CA GLU A 20 -15.32 12.18 -12.34
C GLU A 20 -14.10 12.06 -11.42
N SER A 21 -14.29 12.01 -10.09
CA SER A 21 -13.20 12.02 -9.12
C SER A 21 -12.58 10.66 -8.88
N GLU A 22 -13.32 9.55 -8.97
CA GLU A 22 -12.72 8.21 -8.84
C GLU A 22 -11.79 7.92 -10.02
N GLU A 23 -12.24 8.18 -11.25
CA GLU A 23 -11.42 8.00 -12.46
C GLU A 23 -10.21 8.96 -12.46
N TYR A 24 -10.41 10.22 -12.07
CA TYR A 24 -9.32 11.19 -11.93
C TYR A 24 -8.33 10.81 -10.82
N SER A 25 -8.83 10.28 -9.69
CA SER A 25 -8.03 9.81 -8.56
C SER A 25 -7.19 8.60 -8.95
N LEU A 26 -7.79 7.61 -9.63
CA LEU A 26 -7.10 6.44 -10.17
C LEU A 26 -6.05 6.84 -11.23
N ALA A 27 -6.37 7.76 -12.14
CA ALA A 27 -5.42 8.26 -13.13
C ALA A 27 -4.24 8.99 -12.47
N THR A 28 -4.51 9.80 -11.44
CA THR A 28 -3.47 10.48 -10.65
C THR A 28 -2.60 9.46 -9.90
N MET A 29 -3.21 8.44 -9.31
CA MET A 29 -2.50 7.35 -8.65
C MET A 29 -1.66 6.54 -9.63
N GLN A 30 -2.16 6.29 -10.84
CA GLN A 30 -1.41 5.64 -11.90
C GLN A 30 -0.16 6.42 -12.27
N LEU A 31 -0.23 7.75 -12.40
CA LEU A 31 0.94 8.59 -12.66
C LEU A 31 1.96 8.53 -11.52
N SER A 32 1.50 8.58 -10.27
CA SER A 32 2.38 8.40 -9.10
C SER A 32 3.04 7.03 -9.10
N PHE A 33 2.28 5.96 -9.40
CA PHE A 33 2.77 4.59 -9.48
C PHE A 33 3.77 4.39 -10.62
N ASP A 34 3.54 5.00 -11.78
CA ASP A 34 4.43 4.89 -12.93
C ASP A 34 5.79 5.53 -12.67
N ASN A 35 5.81 6.62 -11.91
CA ASN A 35 7.01 7.33 -11.48
C ASN A 35 7.72 6.68 -10.27
N LEU A 36 7.11 5.70 -9.61
CA LEU A 36 7.81 4.94 -8.56
C LEU A 36 8.94 4.10 -9.18
N PRO A 37 10.11 4.03 -8.52
CA PRO A 37 11.15 3.07 -8.86
C PRO A 37 10.60 1.65 -9.03
N HIS A 38 11.09 0.92 -10.04
CA HIS A 38 10.58 -0.42 -10.36
C HIS A 38 10.64 -1.40 -9.18
N CYS A 39 11.65 -1.30 -8.31
CA CYS A 39 11.80 -2.13 -7.12
C CYS A 39 10.71 -1.86 -6.05
N LEU A 40 10.10 -0.67 -6.03
CA LEU A 40 9.06 -0.31 -5.04
C LEU A 40 7.66 -0.74 -5.47
N LYS A 41 7.40 -0.89 -6.77
CA LYS A 41 6.10 -1.29 -7.31
C LYS A 41 5.58 -2.62 -6.73
N PRO A 42 6.35 -3.73 -6.72
CA PRO A 42 5.87 -4.99 -6.14
C PRO A 42 5.66 -4.86 -4.62
N CYS A 43 6.49 -4.08 -3.93
CA CYS A 43 6.34 -3.83 -2.49
C CYS A 43 5.00 -3.14 -2.17
N LEU A 44 4.64 -2.10 -2.93
CA LEU A 44 3.38 -1.37 -2.78
C LEU A 44 2.17 -2.23 -3.14
N LEU A 45 2.21 -2.95 -4.27
CA LEU A 45 1.12 -3.84 -4.68
C LEU A 45 0.85 -4.93 -3.63
N TYR A 46 1.91 -5.48 -3.04
CA TYR A 46 1.79 -6.46 -1.95
C TYR A 46 1.14 -5.86 -0.70
N MET A 47 1.46 -4.59 -0.35
CA MET A 47 0.78 -3.91 0.75
C MET A 47 -0.72 -3.72 0.50
N GLY A 48 -1.12 -3.50 -0.76
CA GLY A 48 -2.54 -3.44 -1.15
C GLY A 48 -3.33 -4.73 -0.93
N MET A 49 -2.65 -5.86 -0.70
CA MET A 49 -3.30 -7.15 -0.39
C MET A 49 -3.72 -7.28 1.07
N PHE A 50 -3.25 -6.41 1.96
CA PHE A 50 -3.73 -6.37 3.34
C PHE A 50 -5.16 -5.82 3.38
N SER A 51 -5.87 -5.98 4.50
CA SER A 51 -7.19 -5.34 4.63
C SER A 51 -7.05 -3.84 4.55
N GLU A 52 -8.09 -3.18 4.03
CA GLU A 52 -8.26 -1.74 4.22
C GLU A 52 -8.11 -1.40 5.71
N ASP A 53 -7.43 -0.30 6.01
CA ASP A 53 -7.05 0.11 7.37
C ASP A 53 -6.10 -0.80 8.18
N ALA A 54 -5.49 -1.81 7.56
CA ALA A 54 -4.55 -2.67 8.27
C ALA A 54 -3.35 -1.87 8.80
N ARG A 55 -3.15 -1.89 10.12
CA ARG A 55 -1.90 -1.44 10.75
C ARG A 55 -0.86 -2.55 10.64
N ILE A 56 0.01 -2.44 9.65
CA ILE A 56 1.02 -3.45 9.34
C ILE A 56 2.28 -3.19 10.18
N PRO A 57 2.77 -4.16 10.97
CA PRO A 57 4.06 -4.03 11.64
C PRO A 57 5.20 -3.95 10.62
N ALA A 58 6.03 -2.89 10.69
CA ALA A 58 7.08 -2.63 9.71
C ALA A 58 8.08 -3.78 9.59
N SER A 59 8.48 -4.38 10.73
CA SER A 59 9.39 -5.53 10.74
C SER A 59 8.82 -6.74 10.00
N LYS A 60 7.51 -6.99 10.14
CA LYS A 60 6.84 -8.10 9.46
C LYS A 60 6.77 -7.84 7.96
N LEU A 61 6.44 -6.61 7.56
CA LEU A 61 6.38 -6.21 6.16
C LEU A 61 7.73 -6.38 5.47
N ILE A 62 8.81 -5.91 6.10
CA ILE A 62 10.18 -6.08 5.61
C ILE A 62 10.53 -7.55 5.40
N SER A 63 10.25 -8.42 6.39
CA SER A 63 10.51 -9.85 6.25
C SER A 63 9.72 -10.48 5.10
N LEU A 64 8.49 -10.04 4.86
CA LEU A 64 7.69 -10.52 3.74
C LEU A 64 8.32 -10.08 2.41
N TRP A 65 8.63 -8.80 2.22
CA TRP A 65 9.26 -8.33 0.98
C TRP A 65 10.57 -9.04 0.65
N ILE A 66 11.39 -9.34 1.67
CA ILE A 66 12.61 -10.12 1.49
C ILE A 66 12.27 -11.56 1.08
N ALA A 67 11.30 -12.20 1.73
CA ALA A 67 10.88 -13.57 1.41
C ALA A 67 10.28 -13.72 0.00
N GLU A 68 9.56 -12.70 -0.47
CA GLU A 68 9.05 -12.63 -1.85
C GLU A 68 10.14 -12.28 -2.88
N GLY A 69 11.35 -11.90 -2.43
CA GLY A 69 12.45 -11.50 -3.30
C GLY A 69 12.25 -10.13 -3.94
N PHE A 70 11.43 -9.24 -3.36
CA PHE A 70 11.21 -7.89 -3.88
C PHE A 70 12.37 -6.93 -3.60
N VAL A 71 13.24 -7.29 -2.65
CA VAL A 71 14.36 -6.47 -2.22
C VAL A 71 15.61 -6.93 -2.94
N GLU A 72 16.20 -6.04 -3.73
CA GLU A 72 17.42 -6.34 -4.48
C GLU A 72 18.65 -6.34 -3.55
N ASN A 73 19.58 -7.26 -3.79
CA ASN A 73 20.87 -7.26 -3.10
C ASN A 73 21.89 -6.49 -3.96
N THR A 74 21.82 -5.17 -3.90
CA THR A 74 22.56 -4.24 -4.78
C THR A 74 23.99 -3.95 -4.31
N GLU A 75 24.29 -4.07 -3.02
CA GLU A 75 25.61 -3.70 -2.47
C GLU A 75 26.21 -4.82 -1.61
N SER A 76 27.46 -5.17 -1.91
CA SER A 76 28.26 -6.11 -1.11
C SER A 76 28.52 -5.54 0.28
N GLY A 77 27.67 -5.88 1.24
CA GLY A 77 27.81 -5.53 2.65
C GLY A 77 26.60 -4.83 3.27
N ARG A 78 25.63 -4.39 2.46
CA ARG A 78 24.36 -3.86 2.99
C ARG A 78 23.43 -5.02 3.35
N LEU A 79 22.82 -4.95 4.52
CA LEU A 79 21.84 -5.95 4.94
C LEU A 79 20.54 -5.76 4.14
N MET A 80 19.91 -6.87 3.70
CA MET A 80 18.63 -6.80 2.97
C MET A 80 17.55 -6.08 3.80
N GLU A 81 17.60 -6.20 5.12
CA GLU A 81 16.72 -5.48 6.03
C GLU A 81 16.92 -3.96 5.95
N GLU A 82 18.15 -3.47 5.78
CA GLU A 82 18.45 -2.03 5.65
C GLU A 82 18.04 -1.49 4.28
N GLU A 83 18.12 -2.30 3.23
CA GLU A 83 17.58 -1.96 1.91
C GLU A 83 16.05 -1.88 1.95
N ALA A 84 15.40 -2.88 2.55
CA ALA A 84 13.95 -2.92 2.72
C ALA A 84 13.41 -1.79 3.62
N GLU A 85 14.14 -1.43 4.69
CA GLU A 85 13.83 -0.24 5.50
C GLU A 85 13.87 1.03 4.64
N GLY A 86 14.84 1.14 3.72
CA GLY A 86 14.92 2.22 2.74
C GLY A 86 13.69 2.29 1.83
N TYR A 87 13.28 1.14 1.28
CA TYR A 87 12.09 1.05 0.41
C TYR A 87 10.83 1.52 1.13
N LEU A 88 10.67 1.14 2.41
CA LEU A 88 9.54 1.62 3.21
C LEU A 88 9.58 3.14 3.40
N MET A 89 10.77 3.71 3.63
CA MET A 89 10.91 5.16 3.79
C MET A 89 10.63 5.93 2.49
N ASP A 90 11.00 5.36 1.34
CA ASP A 90 10.70 5.95 0.03
C ASP A 90 9.19 5.92 -0.27
N LEU A 91 8.51 4.83 0.07
CA LEU A 91 7.05 4.72 -0.01
C LEU A 91 6.33 5.69 0.93
N ILE A 92 6.87 5.94 2.12
CA ILE A 92 6.35 6.96 3.03
C ILE A 92 6.59 8.37 2.47
N SER A 93 7.78 8.63 1.93
CA SER A 93 8.16 9.95 1.40
C SER A 93 7.39 10.32 0.13
N SER A 94 6.92 9.32 -0.61
CA SER A 94 6.01 9.47 -1.76
C SER A 94 4.53 9.58 -1.38
N ASN A 95 4.21 9.62 -0.08
CA ASN A 95 2.85 9.74 0.48
C ASN A 95 1.88 8.60 0.11
N VAL A 96 2.38 7.45 -0.37
CA VAL A 96 1.53 6.28 -0.66
C VAL A 96 1.33 5.38 0.57
N VAL A 97 2.19 5.53 1.58
CA VAL A 97 2.14 4.81 2.85
C VAL A 97 2.16 5.80 4.03
N ILE A 98 1.27 5.57 4.98
CA ILE A 98 1.11 6.38 6.19
C ILE A 98 1.80 5.68 7.36
N VAL A 99 2.50 6.46 8.20
CA VAL A 99 3.05 5.96 9.46
C VAL A 99 1.97 5.96 10.53
N SER A 100 1.54 4.78 10.99
CA SER A 100 0.51 4.65 12.03
C SER A 100 1.08 4.58 13.45
N LYS A 101 2.36 4.19 13.60
CA LYS A 101 3.05 4.20 14.90
C LYS A 101 4.57 4.36 14.74
N LYS A 102 5.18 5.22 15.55
CA LYS A 102 6.64 5.33 15.71
C LYS A 102 7.10 4.78 17.07
N GLY A 103 8.31 4.25 17.12
CA GLY A 103 8.97 3.83 18.35
C GLY A 103 9.63 5.01 19.09
N TYR A 104 10.09 4.76 20.32
CA TYR A 104 10.84 5.76 21.10
C TYR A 104 12.13 6.22 20.42
N ASN A 105 12.69 5.39 19.54
CA ASN A 105 13.88 5.67 18.74
C ASN A 105 13.55 6.38 17.42
N GLY A 106 12.31 6.83 17.21
CA GLY A 106 11.88 7.51 15.99
C GLY A 106 11.63 6.59 14.79
N LYS A 107 12.03 5.31 14.85
CA LYS A 107 11.80 4.35 13.77
C LYS A 107 10.31 4.01 13.61
N VAL A 108 9.90 3.71 12.39
CA VAL A 108 8.54 3.25 12.05
C VAL A 108 8.31 1.88 12.69
N LYS A 109 7.22 1.76 13.47
CA LYS A 109 6.79 0.50 14.09
C LYS A 109 5.61 -0.10 13.36
N CYS A 110 4.67 0.73 12.96
CA CYS A 110 3.53 0.32 12.15
C CYS A 110 3.31 1.35 11.03
N CYS A 111 2.87 0.85 9.88
CA CYS A 111 2.44 1.64 8.74
C CYS A 111 1.06 1.15 8.25
N GLN A 112 0.46 1.91 7.33
CA GLN A 112 -0.84 1.63 6.73
C GLN A 112 -0.83 2.20 5.31
N VAL A 113 -1.51 1.54 4.36
CA VAL A 113 -1.72 2.08 3.02
C VAL A 113 -2.90 3.05 3.06
N HIS A 114 -2.79 4.20 2.40
CA HIS A 114 -3.90 5.15 2.29
C HIS A 114 -5.06 4.53 1.47
N ASP A 115 -6.32 4.78 1.83
CA ASP A 115 -7.49 4.08 1.25
C ASP A 115 -7.56 4.20 -0.29
N VAL A 116 -7.37 5.41 -0.82
CA VAL A 116 -7.25 5.66 -2.27
C VAL A 116 -6.14 4.82 -2.93
N VAL A 117 -4.98 4.69 -2.28
CA VAL A 117 -3.85 3.89 -2.76
C VAL A 117 -4.17 2.40 -2.68
N HIS A 118 -4.88 1.99 -1.63
CA HIS A 118 -5.31 0.62 -1.42
C HIS A 118 -6.27 0.18 -2.52
N HIS A 119 -7.28 1.00 -2.81
CA HIS A 119 -8.22 0.79 -3.91
C HIS A 119 -7.49 0.66 -5.27
N PHE A 120 -6.57 1.59 -5.55
CA PHE A 120 -5.72 1.52 -6.75
C PHE A 120 -4.91 0.21 -6.83
N CYS A 121 -4.27 -0.21 -5.73
CA CYS A 121 -3.47 -1.43 -5.71
C CYS A 121 -4.31 -2.69 -5.94
N LEU A 122 -5.54 -2.73 -5.41
CA LEU A 122 -6.47 -3.84 -5.64
C LEU A 122 -6.82 -3.96 -7.13
N GLU A 123 -7.16 -2.85 -7.78
CA GLU A 123 -7.46 -2.85 -9.21
C GLU A 123 -6.23 -3.25 -10.04
N LYS A 124 -5.08 -2.63 -9.77
CA LYS A 124 -3.83 -2.90 -10.48
C LYS A 124 -3.36 -4.35 -10.34
N SER A 125 -3.45 -4.90 -9.13
CA SER A 125 -3.05 -6.29 -8.87
C SER A 125 -3.94 -7.31 -9.61
N ARG A 126 -5.20 -6.97 -9.85
CA ARG A 126 -6.14 -7.79 -10.64
C ARG A 126 -5.80 -7.74 -12.13
N GLU A 127 -5.51 -6.54 -12.67
CA GLU A 127 -5.09 -6.35 -14.05
C GLU A 127 -3.81 -7.12 -14.37
N GLU A 128 -2.79 -6.97 -13.52
CA GLU A 128 -1.47 -7.58 -13.70
C GLU A 128 -1.42 -9.05 -13.26
N LYS A 129 -2.51 -9.59 -12.72
CA LYS A 129 -2.58 -10.93 -12.12
C LYS A 129 -1.50 -11.16 -11.05
N PHE A 130 -1.07 -10.09 -10.39
CA PHE A 130 0.00 -10.09 -9.39
C PHE A 130 -0.29 -11.11 -8.28
N MET A 131 -1.55 -11.19 -7.84
CA MET A 131 -1.99 -12.16 -6.83
C MET A 131 -1.80 -13.63 -7.24
N LEU A 132 -1.90 -13.96 -8.54
CA LEU A 132 -1.64 -15.32 -9.02
C LEU A 132 -0.15 -15.61 -9.06
N ALA A 133 0.67 -14.61 -9.40
CA ALA A 133 2.13 -14.75 -9.41
C ALA A 133 2.68 -15.00 -7.99
N VAL A 134 2.21 -14.23 -7.00
CA VAL A 134 2.56 -14.41 -5.59
C VAL A 134 2.03 -15.76 -5.07
N LYS A 135 0.75 -16.11 -5.33
CA LYS A 135 0.20 -17.40 -4.90
C LYS A 135 0.83 -18.62 -5.56
N GLY A 136 1.36 -18.48 -6.78
CA GLY A 136 2.13 -19.52 -7.45
C GLY A 136 3.38 -19.96 -6.68
N GLN A 137 3.86 -19.14 -5.74
CA GLN A 137 4.97 -19.43 -4.83
C GLN A 137 4.51 -19.97 -3.46
N TYR A 138 3.22 -19.85 -3.11
CA TYR A 138 2.62 -20.16 -1.79
C TYR A 138 1.73 -21.41 -1.75
N ILE A 139 2.06 -22.50 -2.47
CA ILE A 139 1.30 -23.77 -2.31
C ILE A 139 1.55 -24.44 -0.93
N GLN A 140 2.16 -23.76 0.05
CA GLN A 140 2.44 -24.38 1.36
C GLN A 140 2.06 -23.57 2.62
N PHE A 141 1.30 -22.48 2.54
CA PHE A 141 0.77 -21.85 3.77
C PHE A 141 -0.68 -21.39 3.59
N GLN A 142 -1.59 -21.92 4.41
CA GLN A 142 -3.01 -21.60 4.34
C GLN A 142 -3.35 -20.32 5.14
N PRO A 143 -4.27 -19.45 4.66
CA PRO A 143 -4.62 -18.17 5.29
C PRO A 143 -5.43 -18.22 6.60
N LEU A 144 -5.44 -19.35 7.32
CA LEU A 144 -6.33 -19.53 8.48
C LEU A 144 -5.77 -19.00 9.81
N ASP A 145 -4.51 -18.56 9.87
CA ASP A 145 -3.85 -18.17 11.12
C ASP A 145 -3.98 -16.69 11.49
N TRP A 146 -4.74 -15.87 10.74
CA TRP A 146 -4.89 -14.43 11.08
C TRP A 146 -6.03 -14.12 12.07
N LYS A 147 -6.67 -15.10 12.70
CA LYS A 147 -7.58 -14.83 13.81
C LYS A 147 -6.88 -14.96 15.17
N GLY A 148 -6.32 -13.83 15.60
CA GLY A 148 -6.31 -13.40 17.00
C GLY A 148 -5.36 -14.11 17.96
N SER A 149 -4.37 -13.36 18.44
CA SER A 149 -3.86 -13.41 19.82
C SER A 149 -3.24 -12.05 20.15
#